data_AF-A0A1U7NA99-F1
#
_entry.id   AF-A0A1U7NA99-F1
#
_cell.length_a   1.000
_cell.length_b   1.000
_cell.length_c   1.000
_cell.angle_alpha   90.00
_cell.angle_beta   90.00
_cell.angle_gamma   90.00
#
_symmetry.space_group_name_H-M   'P 1'
#
loop_
_entity.id
_entity.type
_entity.pdbx_description
1 polymer ?
#
loop_
_entity_poly.entity_id
_entity_poly.type
_entity_poly.pdbx_seq_one_letter_code
_entity_poly.pdbx_strand_id
1 'polypeptide(L)'
;MDEERFQEYSNLIQQLLQCPNGQEGEILQANPELVNQELVQIMAAVAAQMEEDGDNNANWLRSLAQHLAEILKTSWTQVISEDYLNFLESILEAVVTDHSPQSVYPLLEQNLDKLDENLGQILQFWARENLSQLQP
;
A
#
# COMPACT_ATOMS: atom_id res chain seq x y z
N MET A 1 0.97 -14.59 5.94
CA MET A 1 2.34 -14.06 6.06
C MET A 1 3.28 -15.24 6.14
N ASP A 2 4.35 -15.21 5.35
CA ASP A 2 5.41 -16.22 5.41
C ASP A 2 6.34 -15.92 6.60
N GLU A 3 6.81 -16.95 7.29
CA GLU A 3 7.66 -16.79 8.48
C GLU A 3 9.02 -16.17 8.11
N GLU A 4 9.53 -16.48 6.92
CA GLU A 4 10.74 -15.85 6.38
C GLU A 4 10.53 -14.34 6.16
N ARG A 5 9.38 -13.95 5.59
CA ARG A 5 9.04 -12.55 5.32
C ARG A 5 8.88 -11.75 6.61
N PHE A 6 8.27 -12.34 7.63
CA PHE A 6 8.16 -11.71 8.94
C PHE A 6 9.55 -11.46 9.57
N GLN A 7 10.47 -12.42 9.42
CA GLN A 7 11.83 -12.28 9.92
C GLN A 7 12.61 -11.17 9.21
N GLU A 8 12.43 -11.02 7.89
CA GLU A 8 13.02 -9.92 7.12
C GLU A 8 12.54 -8.56 7.61
N TYR A 9 11.22 -8.38 7.82
CA TYR A 9 10.68 -7.16 8.40
C TYR A 9 11.19 -6.90 9.81
N SER A 10 11.26 -7.93 10.65
CA SER A 10 11.80 -7.82 12.00
C SER A 10 13.26 -7.35 11.99
N ASN A 11 14.09 -7.93 11.12
CA ASN A 11 15.49 -7.54 10.96
C ASN A 11 15.64 -6.10 10.45
N LEU A 12 14.80 -5.67 9.50
CA LEU A 12 14.80 -4.31 8.99
C LEU A 12 14.42 -3.31 10.08
N ILE A 13 13.38 -3.60 10.86
CA ILE A 13 12.94 -2.74 11.97
C ILE A 13 14.03 -2.61 13.03
N GLN A 14 14.72 -3.70 13.37
CA GLN A 14 15.84 -3.65 14.30
C GLN A 14 16.99 -2.80 13.78
N GLN A 15 17.32 -2.89 12.48
CA GLN A 15 18.35 -2.03 11.87
C GLN A 15 17.97 -0.56 11.94
N LEU A 16 16.71 -0.23 11.64
CA LEU A 16 16.19 1.15 11.74
C LEU A 16 16.26 1.69 13.18
N LEU A 17 15.93 0.87 14.18
CA LEU A 17 15.98 1.27 15.59
C LEU A 17 17.42 1.46 16.13
N GLN A 18 18.41 0.82 15.50
CA GLN A 18 19.80 0.82 15.95
C GLN A 18 20.70 1.73 15.12
N CYS A 19 20.22 2.23 13.99
CA CYS A 19 21.04 3.05 13.11
C CYS A 19 21.27 4.45 13.68
N PRO A 20 22.43 5.06 13.38
CA PRO A 20 22.64 6.49 13.58
C PRO A 20 21.55 7.35 12.91
N ASN A 21 21.12 8.41 13.61
CA ASN A 21 20.16 9.37 13.08
C ASN A 21 20.59 9.87 11.68
N GLY A 22 19.67 9.77 10.72
CA GLY A 22 19.87 10.19 9.34
C GLY A 22 20.25 9.06 8.38
N GLN A 23 20.49 7.85 8.87
CA GLN A 23 20.80 6.67 8.02
C GLN A 23 19.57 5.82 7.70
N GLU A 24 18.40 6.12 8.26
CA GLU A 24 17.15 5.39 8.05
C GLU A 24 16.79 5.32 6.56
N GLY A 25 16.95 6.45 5.86
CA GLY A 25 16.65 6.54 4.43
C GLY A 25 17.54 5.63 3.58
N GLU A 26 18.83 5.55 3.89
CA GLU A 26 19.78 4.66 3.19
C GLU A 26 19.42 3.18 3.43
N ILE A 27 19.06 2.82 4.66
CA ILE A 27 18.62 1.47 5.02
C ILE A 27 17.34 1.09 4.27
N LEU A 28 16.35 1.98 4.23
CA LEU A 28 15.09 1.76 3.51
C LEU A 28 15.34 1.63 1.99
N GLN A 29 16.21 2.47 1.42
CA GLN A 29 16.57 2.40 0.00
C GLN A 29 17.36 1.15 -0.36
N ALA A 30 18.10 0.55 0.58
CA ALA A 30 18.81 -0.69 0.37
C ALA A 30 17.91 -1.94 0.40
N ASN A 31 16.67 -1.82 0.90
CA ASN A 31 15.71 -2.92 1.03
C ASN A 31 14.35 -2.57 0.37
N PRO A 32 14.32 -2.12 -0.90
CA PRO A 32 13.11 -1.57 -1.52
C PRO A 32 11.96 -2.59 -1.61
N GLU A 33 12.25 -3.88 -1.75
CA GLU A 33 11.28 -4.97 -1.78
C GLU A 33 10.53 -5.15 -0.45
N LEU A 34 11.14 -4.72 0.66
CA LEU A 34 10.53 -4.78 1.99
C LEU A 34 9.71 -3.52 2.30
N VAL A 35 9.94 -2.40 1.59
CA VAL A 35 9.24 -1.13 1.84
C VAL A 35 7.84 -1.16 1.19
N ASN A 36 6.89 -1.76 1.90
CA ASN A 36 5.52 -1.93 1.45
C ASN A 36 4.50 -1.73 2.60
N GLN A 37 3.21 -1.93 2.32
CA GLN A 37 2.16 -1.76 3.34
C GLN A 37 2.23 -2.78 4.47
N GLU A 38 2.77 -3.97 4.23
CA GLU A 38 2.90 -5.01 5.26
C GLU A 38 3.98 -4.63 6.27
N LEU A 39 5.13 -4.10 5.82
CA LEU A 39 6.15 -3.52 6.71
C LEU A 39 5.55 -2.43 7.60
N VAL A 40 4.77 -1.51 7.04
CA VAL A 40 4.11 -0.42 7.80
C VAL A 40 3.23 -0.99 8.93
N GLN A 41 2.48 -2.06 8.66
CA GLN A 41 1.63 -2.70 9.67
C GLN A 41 2.47 -3.34 10.78
N ILE A 42 3.57 -4.04 10.43
CA ILE A 42 4.47 -4.63 11.42
C ILE A 42 5.15 -3.54 12.26
N MET A 43 5.62 -2.44 11.66
CA MET A 43 6.18 -1.31 12.40
C MET A 43 5.18 -0.72 13.40
N ALA A 44 3.91 -0.60 13.03
CA ALA A 44 2.87 -0.12 13.95
C ALA A 44 2.62 -1.10 15.11
N ALA A 45 2.60 -2.41 14.85
CA ALA A 45 2.45 -3.43 15.89
C ALA A 45 3.64 -3.45 16.85
N VAL A 46 4.86 -3.37 16.33
CA VAL A 46 6.09 -3.27 17.15
C VAL A 46 6.08 -1.99 17.97
N ALA A 47 5.69 -0.85 17.39
CA ALA A 47 5.59 0.41 18.11
C ALA A 47 4.52 0.39 19.23
N ALA A 48 3.44 -0.38 19.07
CA ALA A 48 2.45 -0.57 20.13
C ALA A 48 3.02 -1.41 21.28
N GLN A 49 3.71 -2.50 20.98
CA GLN A 49 4.40 -3.32 21.99
C GLN A 49 5.46 -2.52 22.75
N MET A 50 6.26 -1.75 22.03
CA MET A 50 7.27 -0.85 22.62
C MET A 50 6.66 0.17 23.58
N GLU A 51 5.47 0.69 23.29
CA GLU A 51 4.77 1.61 24.19
C GLU A 51 4.30 0.92 25.47
N GLU A 52 3.82 -0.31 25.38
CA GLU A 52 3.49 -1.14 26.56
C GLU A 52 4.72 -1.44 27.42
N ASP A 53 5.87 -1.66 26.78
CA ASP A 53 7.15 -1.93 27.44
C ASP A 53 7.85 -0.66 27.96
N GLY A 54 7.30 0.54 27.68
CA GLY A 54 7.86 1.83 28.09
C GLY A 54 9.11 2.24 27.31
N ASP A 55 9.31 1.71 26.10
CA ASP A 55 10.42 2.07 25.22
C ASP A 55 10.17 3.43 24.55
N ASN A 56 11.14 4.34 24.70
CA ASN A 56 11.07 5.70 24.19
C ASN A 56 11.06 5.78 22.65
N ASN A 57 11.52 4.72 21.96
CA ASN A 57 11.54 4.67 20.50
C ASN A 57 10.17 4.34 19.90
N ALA A 58 9.16 3.97 20.70
CA ALA A 58 7.82 3.63 20.24
C ALA A 58 7.19 4.73 19.36
N ASN A 59 7.24 5.98 19.85
CA ASN A 59 6.68 7.13 19.12
C ASN A 59 7.42 7.39 17.81
N TRP A 60 8.74 7.25 17.82
CA TRP A 60 9.55 7.42 16.63
C TRP A 60 9.20 6.38 15.56
N LEU A 61 9.11 5.10 15.94
CA LEU A 61 8.81 4.02 15.00
C LEU A 61 7.41 4.18 14.40
N ARG A 62 6.44 4.61 15.23
CA ARG A 62 5.08 4.94 14.79
C ARG A 62 5.05 6.09 13.78
N SER A 63 5.79 7.17 14.05
CA SER A 63 5.87 8.31 13.13
C SER A 63 6.56 7.93 11.82
N LEU A 64 7.60 7.10 11.86
CA LEU A 64 8.25 6.58 10.65
C LEU A 64 7.29 5.71 9.84
N ALA A 65 6.55 4.81 10.48
CA ALA A 65 5.55 3.97 9.82
C ALA A 65 4.46 4.81 9.12
N GLN A 66 3.98 5.87 9.78
CA GLN A 66 3.01 6.80 9.20
C GLN A 66 3.60 7.55 7.99
N HIS A 67 4.84 8.03 8.11
CA HIS A 67 5.50 8.72 7.00
C HIS A 67 5.70 7.78 5.79
N LEU A 68 6.09 6.53 6.03
CA LEU A 68 6.18 5.51 4.98
C LEU A 68 4.83 5.18 4.36
N ALA A 69 3.75 5.12 5.16
CA ALA A 69 2.41 4.93 4.64
C ALA A 69 2.01 6.06 3.67
N GLU A 70 2.32 7.31 4.01
CA GLU A 70 2.08 8.47 3.16
C GLU A 70 2.96 8.48 1.90
N ILE A 71 4.25 8.14 2.01
CA ILE A 71 5.14 8.00 0.85
C ILE A 71 4.61 6.94 -0.10
N LEU A 72 4.22 5.78 0.43
CA LEU A 72 3.64 4.72 -0.37
C LEU A 72 2.39 5.27 -1.05
N LYS A 73 1.42 5.81 -0.29
CA LYS A 73 0.19 6.41 -0.83
C LYS A 73 0.45 7.43 -1.95
N THR A 74 1.42 8.32 -1.77
CA THR A 74 1.76 9.39 -2.73
C THR A 74 2.52 8.90 -3.95
N SER A 75 3.46 7.96 -3.77
CA SER A 75 4.13 7.27 -4.87
C SER A 75 3.12 6.54 -5.76
N TRP A 76 2.10 5.91 -5.15
CA TRP A 76 1.01 5.30 -5.91
C TRP A 76 0.19 6.36 -6.67
N THR A 77 -0.17 7.50 -6.07
CA THR A 77 -0.88 8.57 -6.81
C THR A 77 -0.11 9.18 -7.98
N GLN A 78 1.23 9.09 -7.99
CA GLN A 78 2.05 9.51 -9.14
C GLN A 78 2.20 8.43 -10.22
N VAL A 79 2.10 7.14 -9.85
CA VAL A 79 2.24 6.00 -10.78
C VAL A 79 0.91 5.60 -11.41
N ILE A 80 -0.22 5.97 -10.79
CA ILE A 80 -1.55 5.80 -11.39
C ILE A 80 -1.66 6.74 -12.60
N SER A 81 -1.51 6.18 -13.80
CA SER A 81 -1.84 6.90 -15.03
C SER A 81 -3.34 7.18 -15.05
N GLU A 82 -3.71 8.39 -15.45
CA GLU A 82 -5.10 8.79 -15.73
C GLU A 82 -5.80 7.78 -16.66
N ASP A 83 -5.04 7.11 -17.54
CA ASP A 83 -5.54 6.06 -18.41
C ASP A 83 -6.14 4.85 -17.67
N TYR A 84 -5.55 4.43 -16.55
CA TYR A 84 -6.09 3.31 -15.78
C TYR A 84 -7.30 3.74 -14.93
N LEU A 85 -7.33 4.98 -14.44
CA LEU A 85 -8.51 5.51 -13.74
C LEU A 85 -9.69 5.62 -14.70
N ASN A 86 -9.49 6.20 -15.89
CA ASN A 86 -10.50 6.29 -16.93
C ASN A 86 -11.01 4.90 -17.34
N PHE A 87 -10.11 3.92 -17.44
CA PHE A 87 -10.48 2.54 -17.72
C PHE A 87 -11.34 1.95 -16.59
N LEU A 88 -10.93 2.09 -15.32
CA LEU A 88 -11.72 1.62 -14.18
C LEU A 88 -13.11 2.29 -14.13
N GLU A 89 -13.18 3.61 -14.33
CA GLU A 89 -14.43 4.35 -14.36
C GLU A 89 -15.36 3.85 -15.48
N SER A 90 -14.83 3.58 -16.67
CA SER A 90 -15.60 3.03 -17.79
C SER A 90 -16.20 1.66 -17.44
N ILE A 91 -15.45 0.81 -16.75
CA ILE A 91 -15.93 -0.49 -16.28
C ILE A 91 -17.04 -0.32 -15.23
N LEU A 92 -16.84 0.57 -14.25
CA LEU A 92 -17.84 0.84 -13.20
C LEU A 92 -19.13 1.42 -13.78
N GLU A 93 -19.04 2.36 -14.74
CA GLU A 93 -20.19 2.94 -15.43
C GLU A 93 -20.96 1.87 -16.22
N ALA A 94 -20.25 0.97 -16.93
CA ALA A 94 -20.88 -0.12 -17.66
C ALA A 94 -21.66 -1.05 -16.74
N VAL A 95 -21.10 -1.42 -15.58
CA VAL A 95 -21.76 -2.28 -14.57
C VAL A 95 -23.00 -1.62 -13.96
N VAL A 96 -22.96 -0.30 -13.73
CA VAL A 96 -24.10 0.47 -13.21
C VAL A 96 -25.20 0.60 -14.26
N THR A 97 -24.82 0.81 -15.52
CA THR A 97 -25.74 1.00 -16.65
C THR A 97 -26.42 -0.31 -17.07
N ASP A 98 -25.66 -1.41 -17.08
CA ASP A 98 -26.14 -2.74 -17.38
C ASP A 98 -25.39 -3.77 -16.51
N HIS A 99 -26.11 -4.39 -15.59
CA HIS A 99 -25.61 -5.40 -14.67
C HIS A 99 -25.23 -6.74 -15.34
N SER A 100 -25.33 -6.81 -16.66
CA SER A 100 -24.90 -7.97 -17.45
C SER A 100 -23.38 -7.99 -17.69
N PRO A 101 -22.70 -9.15 -17.63
CA PRO A 101 -21.28 -9.23 -17.98
C PRO A 101 -20.97 -8.80 -19.43
N GLN A 102 -21.96 -8.85 -20.32
CA GLN A 102 -21.82 -8.49 -21.72
C GLN A 102 -21.49 -7.02 -21.95
N SER A 103 -21.88 -6.12 -21.04
CA SER A 103 -21.55 -4.70 -21.12
C SER A 103 -20.06 -4.42 -20.85
N VAL A 104 -19.41 -5.31 -20.10
CA VAL A 104 -18.03 -5.16 -19.63
C VAL A 104 -17.01 -5.78 -20.59
N TYR A 105 -17.35 -6.91 -21.24
CA TYR A 105 -16.40 -7.64 -22.08
C TYR A 105 -15.72 -6.81 -23.19
N PRO A 106 -16.43 -5.94 -23.94
CA PRO A 106 -15.79 -5.12 -24.97
C PRO A 106 -14.78 -4.12 -24.41
N LEU A 107 -14.99 -3.64 -23.17
CA LEU A 107 -14.07 -2.72 -22.51
C LEU A 107 -12.80 -3.44 -22.07
N LEU A 108 -12.92 -4.66 -21.54
CA LEU A 108 -11.78 -5.51 -21.19
C LEU A 108 -10.96 -5.88 -22.44
N GLU A 109 -11.63 -6.27 -23.53
CA GLU A 109 -10.97 -6.68 -24.78
C GLU A 109 -10.17 -5.53 -25.42
N GLN A 110 -10.66 -4.29 -25.32
CA GLN A 110 -9.97 -3.11 -25.86
C GLN A 110 -8.79 -2.63 -25.01
N ASN A 111 -8.70 -3.06 -23.75
CA ASN A 111 -7.71 -2.58 -22.78
C ASN A 111 -6.94 -3.76 -22.14
N LEU A 112 -6.66 -4.81 -22.91
CA LEU A 112 -5.93 -5.98 -22.43
C LEU A 112 -4.54 -5.62 -21.87
N ASP A 113 -3.91 -4.56 -22.39
CA ASP A 113 -2.65 -4.01 -21.89
C ASP A 113 -2.74 -3.51 -20.44
N LYS A 114 -3.95 -3.17 -19.98
CA LYS A 114 -4.21 -2.67 -18.63
C LYS A 114 -4.62 -3.77 -17.65
N LEU A 115 -4.75 -5.01 -18.09
CA LEU A 115 -5.10 -6.14 -17.23
C LEU A 115 -3.84 -6.71 -16.56
N ASP A 116 -3.16 -5.88 -15.78
CA ASP A 116 -1.93 -6.19 -15.08
C ASP A 116 -2.03 -5.90 -13.57
N GLU A 117 -0.89 -5.97 -12.88
CA GLU A 117 -0.83 -5.71 -11.44
C GLU A 117 -1.26 -4.28 -11.08
N ASN A 118 -1.04 -3.31 -11.97
CA ASN A 118 -1.40 -1.91 -11.74
C ASN A 118 -2.91 -1.74 -11.63
N LEU A 119 -3.70 -2.46 -12.44
CA LEU A 119 -5.17 -2.46 -12.30
C LEU A 119 -5.62 -3.01 -10.95
N GLY A 120 -4.99 -4.09 -10.47
CA GLY A 120 -5.29 -4.66 -9.15
C GLY A 120 -5.06 -3.65 -8.03
N GLN A 121 -3.98 -2.88 -8.11
CA GLN A 121 -3.66 -1.82 -7.15
C GLN A 121 -4.66 -0.65 -7.22
N ILE A 122 -5.06 -0.23 -8.42
CA ILE A 122 -6.01 0.87 -8.63
C ILE A 122 -7.40 0.50 -8.10
N LEU A 123 -7.85 -0.74 -8.35
CA LEU A 123 -9.09 -1.26 -7.77
C LEU A 123 -9.07 -1.22 -6.24
N GLN A 124 -7.96 -1.65 -5.62
CA GLN A 124 -7.83 -1.61 -4.16
C GLN A 124 -7.83 -0.17 -3.62
N PHE A 125 -7.13 0.75 -4.27
CA PHE A 125 -7.11 2.16 -3.88
C PHE A 125 -8.50 2.77 -3.98
N TRP A 126 -9.16 2.65 -5.13
CA TRP A 126 -10.50 3.18 -5.35
C TRP A 126 -11.48 2.62 -4.30
N ALA A 127 -11.41 1.31 -4.04
CA ALA A 127 -12.26 0.65 -3.05
C ALA A 127 -12.04 1.21 -1.64
N ARG A 128 -10.78 1.41 -1.22
CA ARG A 128 -10.48 1.96 0.11
C ARG A 128 -10.97 3.39 0.26
N GLU A 129 -10.79 4.24 -0.74
CA GLU A 129 -11.17 5.66 -0.63
C GLU A 129 -12.69 5.86 -0.75
N ASN A 130 -13.39 5.05 -1.57
CA ASN A 130 -14.81 5.25 -1.86
C ASN A 130 -15.74 4.33 -1.07
N LEU A 131 -15.37 3.05 -0.88
CA LEU A 131 -16.24 2.11 -0.17
C LEU A 131 -16.15 2.28 1.35
N SER A 132 -15.02 2.73 1.90
CA SER A 132 -14.91 3.02 3.34
C SER A 132 -15.81 4.17 3.80
N GLN A 133 -16.23 5.04 2.87
CA GLN A 133 -17.13 6.15 3.12
C GLN A 133 -18.62 5.76 3.01
N LEU A 134 -18.93 4.59 2.47
CA LEU A 134 -20.29 4.07 2.40
C LEU A 134 -20.62 3.38 3.74
N GLN A 135 -21.41 4.04 4.59
CA GLN A 135 -22.03 3.36 5.72
C GLN A 135 -22.96 2.24 5.20
N PRO A 136 -23.06 1.11 5.93
CA PRO A 136 -23.92 -0.01 5.54
C PRO A 136 -25.40 0.36 5.45
#